data_AF-A0A401Q6Y2-F1
#
_entry.id   AF-A0A401Q6Y2-F1
#
_cell.length_a   1.000
_cell.length_b   1.000
_cell.length_c   1.000
_cell.angle_alpha   90.00
_cell.angle_beta   90.00
_cell.angle_gamma   90.00
#
_symmetry.space_group_name_H-M   'P 1'
#
loop_
_entity.id
_entity.type
_entity.pdbx_description
1 polymer ?
#
loop_
_entity_poly.entity_id
_entity_poly.type
_entity_poly.pdbx_seq_one_letter_code
_entity_poly.pdbx_strand_id
1 'polypeptide(L)'
;VFDQYLNFITLEDDMFVLCNQNKELISYHAINRPDITDSEMEMIMDTLVDSLFCFFVTMGAVPIIRCPRGNAADMVAMKLDKKLRENLRDARNSLFTGD
;
A
#
# COMPACT_ATOMS: atom_id res chain seq x y z
N VAL A 1 -8.95 -21.97 -1.50
CA VAL A 1 -8.29 -20.81 -2.13
C VAL A 1 -8.11 -19.78 -1.03
N PHE A 2 -6.90 -19.22 -0.88
CA PHE A 2 -6.55 -18.28 0.19
C PHE A 2 -5.73 -17.12 -0.40
N ASP A 3 -5.87 -15.94 0.19
CA ASP A 3 -5.08 -14.77 -0.15
C ASP A 3 -3.76 -14.79 0.63
N GLN A 4 -2.63 -14.71 -0.07
CA GLN A 4 -1.29 -14.81 0.54
C GLN A 4 -0.68 -13.47 0.93
N TYR A 5 -1.22 -12.35 0.44
CA TYR A 5 -0.71 -11.00 0.73
C TYR A 5 0.79 -10.79 0.43
N LEU A 6 1.27 -11.30 -0.72
CA LEU A 6 2.68 -11.24 -1.14
C LEU A 6 2.94 -10.26 -2.30
N ASN A 7 2.15 -9.18 -2.41
CA ASN A 7 2.30 -8.20 -3.50
C ASN A 7 3.42 -7.17 -3.24
N PHE A 8 4.63 -7.65 -2.98
CA PHE A 8 5.86 -6.86 -2.85
C PHE A 8 7.08 -7.79 -3.02
N ILE A 9 8.26 -7.22 -3.20
CA ILE A 9 9.51 -7.99 -3.27
C ILE A 9 10.48 -7.43 -2.25
N THR A 10 11.03 -8.28 -1.39
CA THR A 10 12.19 -7.95 -0.55
C THR A 10 13.45 -8.10 -1.39
N LEU A 11 14.27 -7.05 -1.41
CA LEU A 11 15.58 -7.06 -2.06
C LEU A 11 16.68 -7.41 -1.04
N GLU A 12 16.52 -6.93 0.19
CA GLU A 12 17.38 -7.16 1.35
C GLU A 12 16.52 -7.24 2.63
N ASP A 13 17.14 -7.44 3.79
CA ASP A 13 16.44 -7.60 5.09
C ASP A 13 15.61 -6.35 5.47
N ASP A 14 16.08 -5.16 5.11
CA ASP A 14 15.46 -3.87 5.40
C ASP A 14 15.07 -3.09 4.13
N MET A 15 15.12 -3.74 2.96
CA MET A 15 14.80 -3.13 1.67
C MET A 15 13.74 -3.93 0.92
N PHE A 16 12.65 -3.25 0.54
CA PHE A 16 11.60 -3.82 -0.31
C PHE A 16 11.21 -2.87 -1.44
N VAL A 17 10.61 -3.43 -2.47
CA VAL A 17 10.01 -2.70 -3.59
C VAL A 17 8.56 -3.14 -3.78
N LEU A 18 7.73 -2.18 -4.17
CA LEU A 18 6.32 -2.40 -4.46
C LEU A 18 6.09 -2.57 -5.97
N CYS A 19 4.97 -3.19 -6.33
CA CYS A 19 4.41 -3.13 -7.69
C CYS A 19 5.37 -3.60 -8.82
N ASN A 20 6.17 -4.64 -8.56
CA ASN A 20 7.21 -5.09 -9.50
C ASN A 20 6.68 -5.52 -10.88
N GLN A 21 5.42 -5.98 -10.96
CA GLN A 21 4.81 -6.40 -12.23
C GLN A 21 4.35 -5.20 -13.11
N ASN A 22 4.19 -4.02 -12.52
CA ASN A 22 3.61 -2.84 -13.16
C ASN A 22 4.47 -1.57 -12.92
N LYS A 23 5.80 -1.69 -13.04
CA LYS A 23 6.74 -0.60 -12.73
C LYS A 23 6.48 0.69 -13.51
N GLU A 24 5.95 0.59 -14.73
CA GLU A 24 5.64 1.77 -15.55
C GLU A 24 4.38 2.49 -15.08
N LEU A 25 3.39 1.75 -14.55
CA LEU A 25 2.16 2.34 -14.01
C LEU A 25 2.44 3.13 -12.72
N ILE A 26 3.44 2.69 -11.94
CA ILE A 26 3.72 3.25 -10.62
C ILE A 26 5.16 3.75 -10.61
N SER A 27 5.33 4.88 -11.29
CA SER A 27 6.60 5.57 -11.40
C SER A 27 6.47 7.03 -11.00
N TYR A 28 7.59 7.65 -10.63
CA TYR A 28 7.64 9.09 -10.36
C TYR A 28 7.10 9.90 -11.55
N HIS A 29 7.42 9.48 -12.77
CA HIS A 29 6.91 10.10 -13.99
C HIS A 29 5.38 9.96 -14.11
N ALA A 30 4.84 8.76 -13.88
CA ALA A 30 3.41 8.51 -13.99
C ALA A 30 2.57 9.40 -13.05
N ILE A 31 3.09 9.69 -11.85
CA ILE A 31 2.42 10.53 -10.83
C ILE A 31 2.54 12.03 -11.14
N ASN A 32 3.63 12.46 -11.80
CA ASN A 32 3.96 13.89 -11.98
C ASN A 32 3.77 14.39 -13.41
N ARG A 33 3.27 13.57 -14.33
CA ARG A 33 2.98 14.01 -15.70
C ARG A 33 1.80 15.00 -15.71
N PRO A 34 1.84 16.04 -16.55
CA PRO A 34 0.85 17.13 -16.52
C PRO A 34 -0.55 16.70 -17.00
N ASP A 35 -0.64 15.59 -17.72
CA ASP A 35 -1.85 15.03 -18.30
C ASP A 35 -2.47 13.91 -17.43
N ILE A 36 -1.96 13.69 -16.21
CA ILE A 36 -2.54 12.71 -15.30
C ILE A 36 -3.97 13.10 -14.92
N THR A 37 -4.87 12.15 -15.01
CA THR A 37 -6.27 12.32 -14.58
C THR A 37 -6.44 11.92 -13.11
N ASP A 38 -7.45 12.49 -12.44
CA ASP A 38 -7.80 12.13 -11.06
C ASP A 38 -8.05 10.62 -10.90
N SER A 39 -8.67 9.98 -11.90
CA SER A 39 -8.93 8.54 -11.89
C SER A 39 -7.66 7.70 -12.01
N GLU A 40 -6.69 8.12 -12.81
CA GLU A 40 -5.38 7.45 -12.89
C GLU A 40 -4.59 7.64 -11.60
N MET A 41 -4.60 8.84 -11.03
CA MET A 41 -3.98 9.10 -9.73
C MET A 41 -4.57 8.18 -8.66
N GLU A 42 -5.90 8.08 -8.59
CA GLU A 42 -6.60 7.22 -7.63
C GLU A 42 -6.20 5.75 -7.78
N MET A 43 -6.16 5.24 -9.02
CA MET A 43 -5.72 3.86 -9.32
C MET A 43 -4.28 3.58 -8.88
N ILE A 44 -3.37 4.53 -9.14
CA ILE A 44 -1.97 4.42 -8.72
C ILE A 44 -1.88 4.37 -7.20
N MET A 45 -2.60 5.25 -6.49
CA MET A 45 -2.61 5.27 -5.03
C MET A 45 -3.20 3.99 -4.45
N ASP A 46 -4.28 3.46 -5.00
CA ASP A 46 -4.89 2.21 -4.54
C ASP A 46 -3.92 1.03 -4.69
N THR A 47 -3.20 0.96 -5.82
CA THR A 47 -2.23 -0.11 -6.05
C THR A 47 -1.05 -0.04 -5.07
N LEU A 48 -0.58 1.17 -4.74
CA LEU A 48 0.44 1.39 -3.71
C LEU A 48 -0.06 0.95 -2.33
N VAL A 49 -1.29 1.33 -1.96
CA VAL A 49 -1.92 0.97 -0.69
C VAL A 49 -2.08 -0.53 -0.55
N ASP A 50 -2.48 -1.23 -1.62
CA ASP A 50 -2.63 -2.69 -1.63
C ASP A 50 -1.31 -3.40 -1.39
N SER A 51 -0.24 -2.92 -2.02
CA SER A 51 1.11 -3.48 -1.88
C SER A 51 1.68 -3.22 -0.48
N LEU A 52 1.49 -2.01 0.07
CA LEU A 52 1.87 -1.68 1.45
C LEU A 52 1.07 -2.48 2.48
N PHE A 53 -0.22 -2.68 2.26
CA PHE A 53 -1.06 -3.50 3.12
C PHE A 53 -0.53 -4.94 3.17
N CYS A 54 -0.18 -5.52 2.02
CA CYS A 54 0.43 -6.84 1.94
C CYS A 54 1.71 -6.97 2.78
N PHE A 55 2.58 -5.95 2.70
CA PHE A 55 3.79 -5.87 3.50
C PHE A 55 3.49 -5.89 5.01
N PHE A 56 2.57 -5.03 5.48
CA PHE A 56 2.23 -4.97 6.90
C PHE A 56 1.54 -6.22 7.42
N VAL A 57 0.72 -6.88 6.59
CA VAL A 57 0.14 -8.20 6.92
C VAL A 57 1.25 -9.24 7.09
N THR A 58 2.23 -9.27 6.18
CA THR A 58 3.36 -10.21 6.29
C THR A 58 4.21 -9.94 7.53
N MET A 59 4.36 -8.67 7.93
CA MET A 59 5.04 -8.28 9.17
C MET A 59 4.21 -8.53 10.44
N GLY A 60 2.92 -8.83 10.32
CA GLY A 60 2.00 -8.98 11.46
C GLY A 60 1.86 -7.72 12.33
N ALA A 61 2.14 -6.53 11.77
CA ALA A 61 2.27 -5.30 12.54
C ALA A 61 1.35 -4.19 12.00
N VAL A 62 0.67 -3.49 12.92
CA VAL A 62 -0.11 -2.28 12.61
C VAL A 62 0.78 -1.05 12.84
N PRO A 63 1.17 -0.30 11.79
CA PRO A 63 2.11 0.81 11.92
C PRO A 63 1.45 2.10 12.44
N ILE A 64 2.28 3.00 12.97
CA ILE A 64 1.91 4.43 13.08
C ILE A 64 2.21 5.10 11.74
N ILE A 65 1.18 5.55 11.03
CA ILE A 65 1.32 6.19 9.72
C ILE A 65 1.71 7.66 9.87
N ARG A 66 2.77 8.10 9.18
CA ARG A 66 3.18 9.50 9.07
C ARG A 66 3.58 9.84 7.64
N CYS A 67 3.17 11.02 7.16
CA CYS A 67 3.45 11.49 5.80
C CYS A 67 3.53 13.04 5.76
N PRO A 68 4.20 13.61 4.74
CA PRO A 68 4.05 15.03 4.41
C PRO A 68 2.61 15.30 3.91
N ARG A 69 2.10 16.52 4.18
CA ARG A 69 0.75 16.93 3.80
C ARG A 69 0.70 17.51 2.38
N GLY A 70 -0.45 17.37 1.73
CA GLY A 70 -0.76 18.08 0.49
C GLY A 70 -0.10 17.51 -0.77
N ASN A 71 0.34 16.25 -0.73
CA ASN A 71 0.87 15.54 -1.90
C ASN A 71 0.33 14.11 -1.96
N ALA A 72 0.77 13.33 -2.95
CA ALA A 72 0.38 11.94 -3.14
C ALA A 72 0.61 11.05 -1.90
N ALA A 73 1.63 11.34 -1.08
CA ALA A 73 1.88 10.56 0.14
C ALA A 73 0.76 10.72 1.18
N ASP A 74 0.11 11.89 1.24
CA ASP A 74 -1.05 12.15 2.09
C ASP A 74 -2.24 11.26 1.68
N MET A 75 -2.48 11.14 0.36
CA MET A 75 -3.53 10.26 -0.19
C MET A 75 -3.26 8.79 0.14
N VAL A 76 -2.03 8.31 -0.07
CA VAL A 76 -1.62 6.94 0.27
C VAL A 76 -1.81 6.69 1.77
N ALA A 77 -1.38 7.62 2.61
CA ALA A 77 -1.50 7.50 4.06
C ALA A 77 -2.95 7.40 4.53
N MET A 78 -3.84 8.27 4.04
CA MET A 78 -5.26 8.25 4.37
C MET A 78 -5.94 6.95 3.91
N LYS A 79 -5.64 6.48 2.70
CA LYS A 79 -6.20 5.24 2.15
C LYS A 79 -5.69 4.01 2.91
N LEU A 80 -4.40 3.97 3.24
CA LEU A 80 -3.81 2.88 4.03
C LEU A 80 -4.39 2.83 5.45
N ASP A 81 -4.54 3.98 6.13
CA ASP A 81 -5.19 4.06 7.45
C ASP A 81 -6.61 3.51 7.39
N LYS A 82 -7.40 3.91 6.39
CA LYS A 82 -8.75 3.40 6.17
C LYS A 82 -8.74 1.87 5.99
N LYS A 83 -7.90 1.36 5.10
CA LYS A 83 -7.81 -0.08 4.78
C LYS A 83 -7.40 -0.92 6.00
N LEU A 84 -6.43 -0.45 6.78
CA LEU A 84 -6.03 -1.11 8.03
C LEU A 84 -7.18 -1.14 9.04
N ARG A 85 -7.85 -0.01 9.28
CA ARG A 85 -8.99 0.08 10.21
C ARG A 85 -10.14 -0.82 9.81
N GLU A 86 -10.46 -0.91 8.52
CA GLU A 86 -11.53 -1.77 8.01
C GLU A 86 -11.20 -3.25 8.23
N ASN A 87 -9.96 -3.67 7.97
CA ASN A 87 -9.55 -5.06 8.16
C ASN A 87 -9.41 -5.45 9.64
N LEU A 88 -9.02 -4.53 10.52
CA LEU A 88 -8.95 -4.77 11.97
C LEU A 88 -10.34 -4.87 12.63
N ARG A 89 -11.37 -4.26 12.03
CA ARG A 89 -12.74 -4.31 12.56
C ARG A 89 -13.46 -5.61 12.24
N ASP A 90 -13.07 -6.33 11.19
CA ASP A 90 -13.67 -7.62 10.88
C ASP A 90 -13.11 -8.67 11.85
N ALA A 91 -13.93 -9.07 12.83
CA ALA A 91 -13.57 -10.06 13.85
C ALA A 91 -13.20 -11.44 13.30
N ARG A 92 -13.46 -11.70 12.01
CA ARG A 92 -13.03 -12.93 11.32
C ARG A 92 -11.64 -12.80 10.70
N ASN A 93 -11.04 -11.60 10.70
CA ASN A 93 -9.83 -11.28 9.96
C ASN A 93 -8.65 -11.09 10.92
N SER A 94 -7.99 -12.22 11.23
CA SER A 94 -6.83 -12.33 12.13
C SER A 94 -5.50 -11.95 11.45
N LEU A 95 -5.51 -11.01 10.50
CA LEU A 95 -4.33 -10.69 9.68
C LEU A 95 -3.16 -10.07 10.46
N PHE A 96 -3.44 -9.47 11.62
CA PHE A 96 -2.46 -8.76 12.45
C PHE A 96 -2.38 -9.32 13.88
N THR A 97 -2.99 -10.47 14.13
CA THR A 97 -2.77 -11.21 15.38
C THR A 97 -1.53 -12.06 15.17
N GLY A 98 -0.36 -11.55 15.54
CA GLY A 98 0.84 -12.37 15.65
C GLY A 98 0.65 -13.47 16.70
N ASP A 99 1.30 -14.62 16.47
CA ASP A 99 1.52 -15.64 17.52
C ASP A 99 2.31 -15.04 18.70
#